data_AF-A0A8B7TS25-F1
#
_entry.id   AF-A0A8B7TS25-F1
#
_cell.length_a   1.000
_cell.length_b   1.000
_cell.length_c   1.000
_cell.angle_alpha   90.00
_cell.angle_beta   90.00
_cell.angle_gamma   90.00
#
_symmetry.space_group_name_H-M   'P 1'
#
loop_
_entity.id
_entity.type
_entity.pdbx_description
1 polymer ?
#
loop_
_entity_poly.entity_id
_entity_poly.type
_entity_poly.pdbx_seq_one_letter_code
_entity_poly.pdbx_strand_id
1 'polypeptide(L)'
;MAAAHDLELENLNMERGRREELEDEKLREDRAGNDPPKSRKVHRIVSKWMLPEQVRRTYLERANCLPPPLFIISISLAELAVFIYYAVWKPQKQWITLDTGILESPFTYRPEKREEAWRFISYMLVHAGVQHIVGNLFMQLVLGIPLEMVHKGLRVGLVYLAGVLAGSLASSIFDPLKSLVGASGGVYALMGGYFMNVLVNFREMIPAFGIVRLLIIILI
;
A
#
# COMPACT_ATOMS: atom_id res chain seq x y z
N MET A 1 -15.77 -18.63 55.12
CA MET A 1 -16.13 -17.28 54.64
C MET A 1 -15.29 -16.86 53.43
N ALA A 2 -13.98 -17.11 53.38
CA ALA A 2 -13.13 -16.80 52.21
C ALA A 2 -13.55 -17.52 50.91
N ALA A 3 -13.82 -18.84 50.98
CA ALA A 3 -14.18 -19.62 49.79
C ALA A 3 -15.52 -19.21 49.13
N ALA A 4 -16.47 -18.65 49.89
CA ALA A 4 -17.74 -18.18 49.34
C ALA A 4 -17.56 -16.84 48.60
N HIS A 5 -16.69 -15.97 49.13
CA HIS A 5 -16.35 -14.68 48.53
C HIS A 5 -15.57 -14.84 47.21
N ASP A 6 -14.65 -15.81 47.14
CA ASP A 6 -13.90 -16.09 45.91
C ASP A 6 -14.82 -16.62 44.78
N LEU A 7 -15.78 -17.47 45.14
CA LEU A 7 -16.78 -18.00 44.20
C LEU A 7 -17.72 -16.92 43.67
N GLU A 8 -18.06 -15.94 44.51
CA GLU A 8 -18.86 -14.79 44.14
C GLU A 8 -18.09 -13.84 43.20
N LEU A 9 -16.79 -13.63 43.46
CA LEU A 9 -15.90 -12.86 42.61
C LEU A 9 -15.72 -13.50 41.22
N GLU A 10 -15.59 -14.83 41.18
CA GLU A 10 -15.45 -15.59 39.93
C GLU A 10 -16.73 -15.51 39.08
N ASN A 11 -17.91 -15.63 39.71
CA ASN A 11 -19.19 -15.44 39.04
C ASN A 11 -19.36 -14.02 38.48
N LEU A 12 -18.98 -12.98 39.24
CA LEU A 12 -19.03 -11.59 38.79
C LEU A 12 -18.10 -11.34 37.59
N ASN A 13 -16.90 -11.92 37.59
CA ASN A 13 -15.97 -11.82 36.47
C ASN A 13 -16.49 -12.54 35.22
N MET A 14 -17.13 -13.71 35.39
CA MET A 14 -17.75 -14.45 34.30
C MET A 14 -18.94 -13.70 33.69
N GLU A 15 -19.79 -13.08 34.51
CA GLU A 15 -20.90 -12.25 34.04
C GLU A 15 -20.41 -10.99 33.32
N ARG A 16 -19.35 -10.35 33.85
CA ARG A 16 -18.72 -9.21 33.21
C ARG A 16 -18.14 -9.58 31.83
N GLY A 17 -17.42 -10.69 31.73
CA GLY A 17 -16.88 -11.18 30.46
C GLY A 17 -17.99 -11.47 29.44
N ARG A 18 -19.08 -12.14 29.87
CA ARG A 18 -20.23 -12.40 29.00
C ARG A 18 -20.91 -11.11 28.53
N ARG A 19 -21.00 -10.09 29.40
CA ARG A 19 -21.60 -8.80 29.07
C ARG A 19 -20.74 -8.00 28.10
N GLU A 20 -19.42 -8.04 28.28
CA GLU A 20 -18.46 -7.44 27.34
C GLU A 20 -18.55 -8.14 25.97
N GLU A 21 -18.64 -9.48 25.92
CA GLU A 21 -18.83 -10.23 24.67
C GLU A 21 -20.13 -9.87 23.95
N LEU A 22 -21.24 -9.75 24.69
CA LEU A 22 -22.55 -9.37 24.15
C LEU A 22 -22.58 -7.94 23.64
N GLU A 23 -21.94 -7.00 24.35
CA GLU A 23 -21.80 -5.61 23.89
C GLU A 23 -20.96 -5.54 22.61
N ASP A 24 -19.89 -6.32 22.54
CA ASP A 24 -19.04 -6.43 21.35
C ASP A 24 -19.81 -7.04 20.16
N GLU A 25 -20.65 -8.05 20.40
CA GLU A 25 -21.50 -8.70 19.40
C GLU A 25 -22.58 -7.74 18.87
N LYS A 26 -23.21 -6.97 19.76
CA LYS A 26 -24.20 -5.95 19.37
C LYS A 26 -23.58 -4.81 18.57
N LEU A 27 -22.39 -4.33 18.96
CA LEU A 27 -21.62 -3.35 18.20
C LEU A 27 -21.14 -3.87 16.83
N ARG A 28 -21.09 -5.20 16.63
CA ARG A 28 -20.77 -5.85 15.35
C ARG A 28 -22.01 -5.96 14.46
N GLU A 29 -23.17 -6.34 15.01
CA GLU A 29 -24.43 -6.38 14.26
C GLU A 29 -24.85 -4.99 13.76
N ASP A 30 -24.75 -3.97 14.61
CA ASP A 30 -25.08 -2.58 14.25
C ASP A 30 -24.15 -2.04 13.15
N ARG A 31 -22.88 -2.48 13.13
CA ARG A 31 -21.93 -2.13 12.05
C ARG A 31 -22.22 -2.88 10.75
N ALA A 32 -22.53 -4.18 10.83
CA ALA A 32 -22.85 -5.00 9.66
C ALA A 32 -24.13 -4.55 8.93
N GLY A 33 -25.08 -3.94 9.65
CA GLY A 33 -26.29 -3.33 9.08
C GLY A 33 -26.06 -1.99 8.38
N ASN A 34 -25.00 -1.27 8.71
CA ASN A 34 -24.75 0.10 8.24
C ASN A 34 -23.84 0.21 7.00
N ASP A 35 -23.20 -0.89 6.58
CA ASP A 35 -22.24 -0.85 5.48
C ASP A 35 -22.92 -0.84 4.09
N PRO A 36 -22.55 0.10 3.19
CA PRO A 36 -23.10 0.14 1.86
C PRO A 36 -22.71 -1.12 1.05
N PRO A 37 -23.62 -1.70 0.27
CA PRO A 37 -23.43 -2.99 -0.41
C PRO A 37 -22.26 -3.02 -1.40
N LYS A 38 -21.77 -1.85 -1.87
CA LYS A 38 -20.59 -1.74 -2.73
C LYS A 38 -19.27 -1.97 -1.97
N SER A 39 -19.12 -1.42 -0.77
CA SER A 39 -17.90 -1.59 0.04
C SER A 39 -17.66 -3.06 0.39
N ARG A 40 -18.73 -3.74 0.83
CA ARG A 40 -18.71 -5.17 1.16
C ARG A 40 -18.32 -6.06 -0.03
N LYS A 41 -18.69 -5.69 -1.26
CA LYS A 41 -18.27 -6.39 -2.49
C LYS A 41 -16.76 -6.24 -2.75
N VAL A 42 -16.21 -5.04 -2.58
CA VAL A 42 -14.78 -4.78 -2.79
C VAL A 42 -13.92 -5.58 -1.81
N HIS A 43 -14.24 -5.52 -0.51
CA HIS A 43 -13.54 -6.31 0.51
C HIS A 43 -13.61 -7.82 0.24
N ARG A 44 -14.73 -8.33 -0.29
CA ARG A 44 -14.87 -9.74 -0.68
C ARG A 44 -13.95 -10.12 -1.84
N ILE A 45 -13.84 -9.27 -2.86
CA ILE A 45 -12.97 -9.52 -4.03
C ILE A 45 -11.50 -9.46 -3.60
N VAL A 46 -11.13 -8.41 -2.86
CA VAL A 46 -9.76 -8.17 -2.39
C VAL A 46 -9.30 -9.30 -1.48
N SER A 47 -10.12 -9.69 -0.51
CA SER A 47 -9.77 -10.77 0.42
C SER A 47 -9.59 -12.11 -0.30
N LYS A 48 -10.42 -12.43 -1.30
CA LYS A 48 -10.26 -13.62 -2.14
C LYS A 48 -8.94 -13.60 -2.93
N TRP A 49 -8.50 -12.43 -3.37
CA TRP A 49 -7.25 -12.27 -4.10
C TRP A 49 -6.03 -12.28 -3.17
N MET A 50 -6.11 -11.62 -2.02
CA MET A 50 -4.98 -11.33 -1.15
C MET A 50 -4.71 -12.39 -0.09
N LEU A 51 -5.76 -13.02 0.45
CA LEU A 51 -5.69 -13.78 1.68
C LEU A 51 -6.05 -15.26 1.49
N PRO A 52 -5.47 -16.17 2.29
CA PRO A 52 -5.92 -17.55 2.39
C PRO A 52 -7.38 -17.71 2.84
N GLU A 53 -8.03 -18.82 2.49
CA GLU A 53 -9.45 -19.10 2.75
C GLU A 53 -9.79 -18.99 4.25
N GLN A 54 -8.91 -19.49 5.12
CA GLN A 54 -9.09 -19.56 6.58
C GLN A 54 -9.16 -18.19 7.28
N VAL A 55 -8.34 -17.23 6.85
CA VAL A 55 -8.32 -15.88 7.44
C VAL A 55 -9.31 -14.93 6.78
N ARG A 56 -9.94 -15.34 5.66
CA ARG A 56 -10.87 -14.50 4.89
C ARG A 56 -12.09 -14.09 5.71
N ARG A 57 -12.66 -15.00 6.51
CA ARG A 57 -13.83 -14.72 7.37
C ARG A 57 -13.49 -13.67 8.41
N THR A 58 -12.40 -13.88 9.16
CA THR A 58 -11.92 -12.94 10.17
C THR A 58 -11.57 -11.58 9.57
N TYR A 59 -11.00 -11.53 8.35
CA TYR A 59 -10.78 -10.26 7.64
C TYR A 59 -12.10 -9.56 7.33
N LEU A 60 -13.09 -10.27 6.77
CA LEU A 60 -14.38 -9.68 6.41
C LEU A 60 -15.19 -9.23 7.64
N GLU A 61 -15.06 -9.93 8.77
CA GLU A 61 -15.65 -9.54 10.06
C GLU A 61 -14.98 -8.30 10.65
N ARG A 62 -13.67 -8.11 10.41
CA ARG A 62 -12.89 -6.95 10.88
C ARG A 62 -12.76 -5.84 9.84
N ALA A 63 -13.32 -6.02 8.65
CA ALA A 63 -13.23 -5.08 7.55
C ALA A 63 -14.15 -3.89 7.82
N ASN A 64 -13.68 -2.94 8.63
CA ASN A 64 -14.30 -1.63 8.73
C ASN A 64 -14.01 -0.85 7.43
N CYS A 65 -15.01 -0.12 6.93
CA CYS A 65 -14.87 0.81 5.80
C CYS A 65 -13.88 1.97 6.06
N LEU A 66 -13.25 2.01 7.24
CA LEU A 66 -12.33 3.02 7.72
C LEU A 66 -11.04 2.35 8.24
N PRO A 67 -9.84 2.78 7.80
CA PRO A 67 -9.60 3.89 6.87
C PRO A 67 -9.59 3.40 5.40
N PRO A 68 -10.10 4.19 4.44
CA PRO A 68 -9.86 3.98 3.02
C PRO A 68 -8.35 3.94 2.72
N PRO A 69 -7.91 3.47 1.53
CA PRO A 69 -6.50 3.43 1.16
C PRO A 69 -5.95 4.85 0.93
N LEU A 70 -5.70 5.55 2.03
CA LEU A 70 -5.34 6.96 2.05
C LEU A 70 -3.91 7.18 1.58
N PHE A 71 -2.97 6.31 1.96
CA PHE A 71 -1.56 6.50 1.61
C PHE A 71 -1.35 6.43 0.09
N ILE A 72 -1.78 5.33 -0.54
CA ILE A 72 -1.57 5.12 -1.98
C ILE A 72 -2.32 6.16 -2.81
N ILE A 73 -3.54 6.54 -2.41
CA ILE A 73 -4.29 7.59 -3.11
C ILE A 73 -3.61 8.95 -2.94
N SER A 74 -3.19 9.31 -1.72
CA SER A 74 -2.57 10.62 -1.46
C SER A 74 -1.24 10.79 -2.19
N ILE A 75 -0.38 9.77 -2.20
CA ILE A 75 0.90 9.85 -2.92
C ILE A 75 0.69 9.91 -4.44
N SER A 76 -0.27 9.14 -4.96
CA SER A 76 -0.64 9.19 -6.39
C SER A 76 -1.16 10.57 -6.81
N LEU A 77 -1.96 11.22 -5.96
CA LEU A 77 -2.44 12.58 -6.21
C LEU A 77 -1.30 13.60 -6.15
N ALA A 78 -0.35 13.43 -5.22
CA ALA A 78 0.82 14.30 -5.11
C ALA A 78 1.71 14.20 -6.37
N GLU A 79 2.00 12.98 -6.84
CA GLU A 79 2.74 12.74 -8.09
C GLU A 79 2.05 13.38 -9.30
N LEU A 80 0.73 13.18 -9.43
CA LEU A 80 -0.05 13.76 -10.51
C LEU A 80 -0.06 15.29 -10.46
N ALA A 81 -0.21 15.88 -9.27
CA ALA A 81 -0.20 17.32 -9.10
C ALA A 81 1.16 17.93 -9.47
N VAL A 82 2.26 17.33 -9.02
CA VAL A 82 3.62 17.75 -9.38
C VAL A 82 3.84 17.62 -10.88
N PHE A 83 3.41 16.52 -11.50
CA PHE A 83 3.53 16.33 -12.94
C PHE A 83 2.75 17.37 -13.74
N ILE A 84 1.49 17.66 -13.36
CA ILE A 84 0.67 18.70 -14.01
C ILE A 84 1.34 20.06 -13.88
N TYR A 85 1.90 20.39 -12.72
CA TYR A 85 2.65 21.64 -12.51
C TYR A 85 3.82 21.76 -13.51
N TYR A 86 4.67 20.74 -13.64
CA TYR A 86 5.77 20.78 -14.61
C TYR A 86 5.26 20.77 -16.05
N ALA A 87 4.22 20.02 -16.36
CA ALA A 87 3.69 19.89 -17.72
C ALA A 87 3.02 21.17 -18.24
N VAL A 88 2.34 21.93 -17.37
CA VAL A 88 1.59 23.13 -17.76
C VAL A 88 2.38 24.42 -17.56
N TRP A 89 3.16 24.56 -16.48
CA TRP A 89 3.84 25.82 -16.13
C TRP A 89 5.30 25.90 -16.57
N LYS A 90 5.91 24.83 -17.06
CA LYS A 90 7.27 24.87 -17.61
C LYS A 90 7.24 24.67 -19.13
N PRO A 91 8.10 25.39 -19.88
CA PRO A 91 8.16 25.24 -21.32
C PRO A 91 8.60 23.82 -21.68
N GLN A 92 7.74 23.10 -22.39
CA GLN A 92 8.00 21.73 -22.83
C GLN A 92 8.33 21.71 -24.32
N LYS A 93 9.41 21.00 -24.68
CA LYS A 93 9.72 20.71 -26.08
C LYS A 93 8.83 19.60 -26.64
N GLN A 94 8.41 18.65 -25.79
CA GLN A 94 7.59 17.50 -26.13
C GLN A 94 6.87 16.95 -24.89
N TRP A 95 5.67 16.38 -25.07
CA TRP A 95 4.87 15.81 -23.97
C TRP A 95 5.23 14.36 -23.63
N ILE A 96 5.92 13.67 -24.54
CA ILE A 96 6.38 12.29 -24.37
C ILE A 96 7.61 12.24 -23.43
N THR A 97 8.49 13.26 -23.49
CA THR A 97 9.71 13.35 -22.67
C THR A 97 9.90 14.79 -22.17
N LEU A 98 9.58 15.04 -20.90
CA LEU A 98 9.75 16.32 -20.21
C LEU A 98 11.22 16.43 -19.71
N ASP A 99 12.16 16.76 -20.60
CA ASP A 99 13.59 16.67 -20.23
C ASP A 99 14.11 17.87 -19.41
N THR A 100 14.03 19.10 -19.92
CA THR A 100 14.82 20.20 -19.34
C THR A 100 14.27 20.72 -18.01
N GLY A 101 12.94 20.77 -17.83
CA GLY A 101 12.33 21.32 -16.62
C GLY A 101 12.38 20.38 -15.42
N ILE A 102 12.44 19.06 -15.66
CA ILE A 102 12.38 18.04 -14.61
C ILE A 102 13.78 17.75 -14.05
N LEU A 103 14.81 17.72 -14.90
CA LEU A 103 16.18 17.48 -14.43
C LEU A 103 16.68 18.56 -13.47
N GLU A 104 16.21 19.80 -13.64
CA GLU A 104 16.51 20.93 -12.75
C GLU A 104 15.57 21.02 -11.54
N SER A 105 14.65 20.06 -11.36
CA SER A 105 13.74 20.04 -10.22
C SER A 105 14.50 19.90 -8.89
N PRO A 106 14.06 20.59 -7.82
CA PRO A 106 14.58 20.35 -6.47
C PRO A 106 14.27 18.94 -5.96
N PHE A 107 13.34 18.21 -6.59
CA PHE A 107 12.94 16.87 -6.16
C PHE A 107 13.72 15.74 -6.83
N THR A 108 14.24 15.96 -8.04
CA THR A 108 14.99 14.96 -8.81
C THR A 108 16.25 14.52 -8.07
N TYR A 109 16.52 13.22 -8.04
CA TYR A 109 17.81 12.74 -7.52
C TYR A 109 18.92 13.10 -8.50
N ARG A 110 19.95 13.78 -7.99
CA ARG A 110 21.11 14.21 -8.77
C ARG A 110 22.41 13.72 -8.12
N PRO A 111 23.29 13.04 -8.87
CA PRO A 111 24.58 12.60 -8.35
C PRO A 111 25.48 13.71 -7.81
N GLU A 112 25.35 14.93 -8.36
CA GLU A 112 26.15 16.08 -7.96
C GLU A 112 25.71 16.69 -6.62
N LYS A 113 24.53 16.29 -6.10
CA LYS A 113 23.88 16.87 -4.92
C LYS A 113 23.50 15.82 -3.89
N ARG A 114 24.38 14.85 -3.63
CA ARG A 114 24.13 13.73 -2.70
C ARG A 114 23.98 14.18 -1.25
N GLU A 115 24.54 15.33 -0.90
CA GLU A 115 24.36 16.01 0.39
C GLU A 115 22.92 16.46 0.63
N GLU A 116 22.13 16.67 -0.43
CA GLU A 116 20.71 17.00 -0.37
C GLU A 116 19.87 15.74 -0.12
N ALA A 117 19.95 15.19 1.10
CA ALA A 117 19.42 13.87 1.47
C ALA A 117 17.93 13.64 1.12
N TRP A 118 17.11 14.68 1.09
CA TRP A 118 15.69 14.58 0.72
C TRP A 118 15.51 14.06 -0.71
N ARG A 119 16.48 14.29 -1.62
CA ARG A 119 16.45 13.84 -3.01
C ARG A 119 16.41 12.33 -3.17
N PHE A 120 16.88 11.58 -2.17
CA PHE A 120 16.78 10.11 -2.15
C PHE A 120 15.35 9.62 -1.96
N ILE A 121 14.42 10.48 -1.55
CA ILE A 121 12.99 10.16 -1.40
C ILE A 121 12.15 10.97 -2.38
N SER A 122 12.37 12.28 -2.49
CA SER A 122 11.51 13.18 -3.26
C SER A 122 11.48 12.90 -4.76
N TYR A 123 12.45 12.17 -5.30
CA TYR A 123 12.50 11.83 -6.72
C TYR A 123 11.26 11.04 -7.19
N MET A 124 10.56 10.37 -6.27
CA MET A 124 9.30 9.66 -6.55
C MET A 124 8.21 10.58 -7.10
N LEU A 125 8.24 11.87 -6.76
CA LEU A 125 7.20 12.84 -7.11
C LEU A 125 7.31 13.37 -8.55
N VAL A 126 8.48 13.24 -9.16
CA VAL A 126 8.77 13.77 -10.49
C VAL A 126 8.87 12.64 -11.52
N HIS A 127 8.36 12.86 -12.73
CA HIS A 127 8.27 11.81 -13.75
C HIS A 127 8.65 12.35 -15.13
N ALA A 128 9.58 11.68 -15.81
CA ALA A 128 10.14 12.10 -17.10
C ALA A 128 9.15 12.26 -18.27
N GLY A 129 7.89 11.82 -18.17
CA GLY A 129 6.93 11.92 -19.27
C GLY A 129 5.58 11.28 -18.97
N VAL A 130 4.61 11.48 -19.87
CA VAL A 130 3.23 10.99 -19.70
C VAL A 130 3.18 9.48 -19.55
N GLN A 131 3.87 8.72 -20.42
CA GLN A 131 3.89 7.26 -20.32
C GLN A 131 4.50 6.78 -18.99
N HIS A 132 5.52 7.50 -18.52
CA HIS A 132 6.20 7.15 -17.28
C HIS A 132 5.29 7.34 -16.05
N ILE A 133 4.59 8.48 -15.93
CA ILE A 133 3.65 8.69 -14.82
C ILE A 133 2.41 7.80 -14.93
N VAL A 134 1.85 7.61 -16.11
CA VAL A 134 0.67 6.76 -16.30
C VAL A 134 0.98 5.32 -15.90
N GLY A 135 2.14 4.79 -16.30
CA GLY A 135 2.59 3.45 -15.91
C GLY A 135 2.77 3.30 -14.39
N ASN A 136 3.43 4.28 -13.75
CA ASN A 136 3.62 4.27 -12.30
C ASN A 136 2.28 4.36 -11.56
N LEU A 137 1.42 5.32 -11.88
CA LEU A 137 0.12 5.48 -11.24
C LEU A 137 -0.77 4.25 -11.43
N PHE A 138 -0.79 3.67 -12.63
CA PHE A 138 -1.56 2.47 -12.90
C PHE A 138 -1.11 1.30 -11.99
N MET A 139 0.18 0.98 -12.00
CA MET A 139 0.73 -0.10 -11.19
C MET A 139 0.60 0.17 -9.68
N GLN A 140 0.88 1.39 -9.27
CA GLN A 140 0.77 1.86 -7.88
C GLN A 140 -0.65 1.74 -7.35
N LEU A 141 -1.67 2.13 -8.11
CA LEU A 141 -3.06 2.02 -7.70
C LEU A 141 -3.54 0.55 -7.70
N VAL A 142 -3.20 -0.21 -8.74
CA VAL A 142 -3.61 -1.61 -8.89
C VAL A 142 -3.00 -2.51 -7.79
N LEU A 143 -1.74 -2.29 -7.46
CA LEU A 143 -1.03 -3.07 -6.42
C LEU A 143 -1.20 -2.46 -5.02
N GLY A 144 -1.10 -1.14 -4.91
CA GLY A 144 -1.09 -0.46 -3.62
C GLY A 144 -2.43 -0.50 -2.91
N ILE A 145 -3.55 -0.25 -3.61
CA ILE A 145 -4.87 -0.18 -2.98
C ILE A 145 -5.26 -1.50 -2.29
N PRO A 146 -5.19 -2.68 -2.95
CA PRO A 146 -5.53 -3.93 -2.28
C PRO A 146 -4.58 -4.26 -1.13
N LEU A 147 -3.28 -3.97 -1.29
CA LEU A 147 -2.30 -4.18 -0.23
C LEU A 147 -2.61 -3.29 0.98
N GLU A 148 -2.95 -2.02 0.77
CA GLU A 148 -3.28 -1.07 1.83
C GLU A 148 -4.59 -1.46 2.55
N MET A 149 -5.60 -1.95 1.83
CA MET A 149 -6.85 -2.43 2.44
C MET A 149 -6.66 -3.66 3.33
N VAL A 150 -5.63 -4.48 3.08
CA VAL A 150 -5.34 -5.69 3.86
C VAL A 150 -4.35 -5.41 4.99
N HIS A 151 -3.28 -4.66 4.70
CA HIS A 151 -2.15 -4.46 5.61
C HIS A 151 -2.13 -3.09 6.31
N LYS A 152 -3.10 -2.21 6.00
CA LYS A 152 -3.23 -0.83 6.50
C LYS A 152 -2.16 0.13 5.96
N GLY A 153 -2.53 1.41 5.86
CA GLY A 153 -1.74 2.47 5.22
C GLY A 153 -0.32 2.62 5.76
N LEU A 154 -0.12 2.60 7.08
CA LEU A 154 1.22 2.79 7.65
C LEU A 154 2.21 1.70 7.21
N ARG A 155 1.80 0.43 7.24
CA ARG A 155 2.70 -0.69 6.88
C ARG A 155 3.05 -0.66 5.40
N VAL A 156 2.06 -0.41 4.55
CA VAL A 156 2.27 -0.28 3.10
C VAL A 156 3.11 0.95 2.78
N GLY A 157 2.87 2.07 3.45
CA GLY A 157 3.64 3.29 3.27
C GLY A 157 5.12 3.14 3.64
N LEU A 158 5.43 2.44 4.74
CA LEU A 158 6.81 2.13 5.11
C LEU A 158 7.51 1.26 4.05
N VAL A 159 6.84 0.22 3.54
CA VAL A 159 7.39 -0.64 2.49
C VAL A 159 7.62 0.16 1.20
N TYR A 160 6.66 0.98 0.81
CA TYR A 160 6.76 1.84 -0.37
C TYR A 160 7.94 2.81 -0.26
N LEU A 161 8.03 3.56 0.85
CA LEU A 161 9.12 4.52 1.09
C LEU A 161 10.49 3.84 1.20
N ALA A 162 10.55 2.66 1.80
CA ALA A 162 11.78 1.85 1.82
C ALA A 162 12.20 1.43 0.41
N GLY A 163 11.25 1.08 -0.47
CA GLY A 163 11.50 0.82 -1.88
C GLY A 163 12.03 2.03 -2.63
N VAL A 164 11.42 3.19 -2.43
CA VAL A 164 11.89 4.46 -3.00
C VAL A 164 13.33 4.75 -2.57
N LEU A 165 13.62 4.66 -1.27
CA LEU A 165 14.96 4.89 -0.73
C LEU A 165 15.97 3.84 -1.24
N ALA A 166 15.60 2.57 -1.25
CA ALA A 166 16.45 1.50 -1.77
C ALA A 166 16.74 1.70 -3.27
N GLY A 167 15.76 2.13 -4.06
CA GLY A 167 15.91 2.43 -5.48
C GLY A 167 16.91 3.55 -5.75
N SER A 168 16.82 4.66 -5.01
CA SER A 168 17.78 5.77 -5.15
C SER A 168 19.18 5.40 -4.66
N LEU A 169 19.30 4.65 -3.56
CA LEU A 169 20.58 4.14 -3.09
C LEU A 169 21.21 3.17 -4.11
N ALA A 170 20.44 2.22 -4.63
CA ALA A 170 20.91 1.30 -5.66
C ALA A 170 21.36 2.06 -6.91
N SER A 171 20.54 2.99 -7.40
CA SER A 171 20.92 3.86 -8.54
C SER A 171 22.19 4.65 -8.25
N SER A 172 22.38 5.15 -7.02
CA SER A 172 23.58 5.93 -6.66
C SER A 172 24.88 5.12 -6.67
N ILE A 173 24.78 3.80 -6.52
CA ILE A 173 25.89 2.85 -6.48
C ILE A 173 26.15 2.28 -7.87
N PHE A 174 25.10 1.80 -8.56
CA PHE A 174 25.21 1.06 -9.82
C PHE A 174 25.18 1.97 -11.06
N ASP A 175 24.51 3.13 -10.98
CA ASP A 175 24.43 4.13 -12.04
C ASP A 175 24.83 5.53 -11.49
N PRO A 176 26.06 5.69 -10.98
CA PRO A 176 26.43 6.83 -10.13
C PRO A 176 26.41 8.18 -10.84
N LEU A 177 26.31 8.23 -12.18
CA LEU A 177 26.31 9.45 -13.00
C LEU A 177 24.92 9.81 -13.54
N LYS A 178 23.89 9.00 -13.29
CA LYS A 178 22.54 9.26 -13.80
C LYS A 178 21.67 9.92 -12.74
N SER A 179 20.91 10.91 -13.18
CA SER A 179 19.80 11.44 -12.38
C SER A 179 18.64 10.44 -12.37
N LEU A 180 17.90 10.40 -11.27
CA LEU A 180 16.79 9.46 -11.08
C LEU A 180 15.50 10.23 -10.79
N VAL A 181 14.41 9.76 -11.41
CA VAL A 181 13.04 10.27 -11.28
C VAL A 181 12.06 9.10 -11.34
N GLY A 182 10.90 9.26 -10.71
CA GLY A 182 9.78 8.34 -10.80
C GLY A 182 9.55 7.50 -9.56
N ALA A 183 8.30 7.13 -9.32
CA ALA A 183 7.84 6.37 -8.16
C ALA A 183 8.16 4.85 -8.21
N SER A 184 8.85 4.38 -9.25
CA SER A 184 9.00 2.96 -9.57
C SER A 184 9.70 2.14 -8.48
N GLY A 185 10.62 2.73 -7.71
CA GLY A 185 11.23 2.06 -6.56
C GLY A 185 10.18 1.64 -5.51
N GLY A 186 9.18 2.49 -5.27
CA GLY A 186 8.05 2.18 -4.39
C GLY A 186 7.12 1.13 -5.00
N VAL A 187 6.82 1.24 -6.30
CA VAL A 187 6.01 0.25 -7.03
C VAL A 187 6.63 -1.15 -7.00
N TYR A 188 7.94 -1.26 -7.23
CA TYR A 188 8.64 -2.55 -7.15
C TYR A 188 8.67 -3.11 -5.72
N ALA A 189 8.73 -2.26 -4.69
CA ALA A 189 8.57 -2.73 -3.31
C ALA A 189 7.16 -3.27 -3.03
N LEU A 190 6.11 -2.65 -3.59
CA LEU A 190 4.76 -3.22 -3.53
C LEU A 190 4.70 -4.58 -4.22
N MET A 191 5.28 -4.72 -5.42
CA MET A 191 5.39 -6.02 -6.11
C MET A 191 6.12 -7.06 -5.26
N GLY A 192 7.22 -6.67 -4.60
CA GLY A 192 7.94 -7.51 -3.64
C GLY A 192 7.06 -7.95 -2.46
N GLY A 193 6.18 -7.07 -1.97
CA GLY A 193 5.17 -7.42 -0.96
C GLY A 193 4.19 -8.50 -1.44
N TYR A 194 3.72 -8.42 -2.68
CA TYR A 194 2.89 -9.48 -3.28
C TYR A 194 3.67 -10.79 -3.46
N PHE A 195 4.93 -10.71 -3.90
CA PHE A 195 5.80 -11.87 -4.02
C PHE A 195 5.97 -12.57 -2.68
N MET A 196 6.28 -11.82 -1.62
CA MET A 196 6.41 -12.38 -0.27
C MET A 196 5.09 -12.94 0.26
N ASN A 197 3.96 -12.30 -0.04
CA ASN A 197 2.65 -12.84 0.33
C ASN A 197 2.38 -14.20 -0.32
N VAL A 198 2.75 -14.38 -1.59
CA VAL A 198 2.65 -15.68 -2.28
C VAL A 198 3.61 -16.68 -1.67
N LEU A 199 4.86 -16.30 -1.43
CA LEU A 199 5.90 -17.20 -0.93
C LEU A 199 5.57 -17.75 0.46
N VAL A 200 5.14 -16.90 1.38
CA VAL A 200 4.82 -17.28 2.77
C VAL A 200 3.50 -18.07 2.84
N ASN A 201 2.50 -17.72 2.03
CA ASN A 201 1.19 -18.38 2.07
C ASN A 201 1.01 -19.48 1.01
N PHE A 202 2.08 -19.87 0.31
CA PHE A 202 2.00 -20.77 -0.85
C PHE A 202 1.27 -22.08 -0.55
N ARG A 203 1.48 -22.65 0.65
CA ARG A 203 0.87 -23.92 1.10
C ARG A 203 -0.64 -23.83 1.35
N GLU A 204 -1.12 -22.65 1.67
CA GLU A 204 -2.53 -22.37 1.98
C GLU A 204 -3.31 -21.91 0.75
N MET A 205 -2.61 -21.60 -0.35
CA MET A 205 -3.19 -21.17 -1.62
C MET A 205 -3.42 -22.38 -2.53
N ILE A 206 -4.48 -22.31 -3.34
CA ILE A 206 -4.68 -23.29 -4.42
C ILE A 206 -3.46 -23.22 -5.35
N PRO A 207 -2.72 -24.31 -5.60
CA PRO A 207 -1.42 -24.28 -6.27
C PRO A 207 -1.45 -23.58 -7.64
N ALA A 208 -2.50 -23.80 -8.43
CA ALA A 208 -2.68 -23.14 -9.72
C ALA A 208 -2.78 -21.60 -9.60
N PHE A 209 -3.46 -21.10 -8.56
CA PHE A 209 -3.61 -19.67 -8.32
C PHE A 209 -2.29 -19.05 -7.85
N GLY A 210 -1.52 -19.75 -7.00
CA GLY A 210 -0.17 -19.33 -6.59
C GLY A 210 0.78 -19.21 -7.78
N ILE A 211 0.81 -20.21 -8.66
CA ILE A 211 1.66 -20.23 -9.86
C ILE A 211 1.29 -19.11 -10.84
N VAL A 212 0.00 -18.93 -11.15
CA VAL A 212 -0.45 -17.84 -12.05
C VAL A 212 -0.04 -16.48 -11.49
N ARG A 213 -0.18 -16.27 -10.18
CA ARG A 213 0.18 -15.01 -9.53
C ARG A 213 1.69 -14.77 -9.57
N LEU A 214 2.49 -15.80 -9.37
CA LEU A 214 3.95 -15.74 -9.48
C LEU A 214 4.38 -15.43 -10.92
N LEU A 215 3.76 -16.06 -11.92
CA LEU A 215 4.02 -15.78 -13.34
C LEU A 215 3.68 -14.34 -13.72
N ILE A 216 2.54 -13.81 -13.24
CA ILE A 216 2.17 -12.41 -13.47
C ILE A 216 3.21 -11.45 -12.87
N ILE A 217 3.68 -11.72 -11.64
CA ILE A 217 4.69 -10.88 -10.97
C ILE A 217 6.04 -10.95 -11.69
N ILE A 218 6.40 -12.09 -12.28
CA ILE A 218 7.67 -12.27 -13.02
C ILE A 218 7.59 -11.67 -14.43
N LEU A 219 6.42 -11.67 -15.07
CA LEU A 219 6.23 -11.22 -16.46
C LEU A 219 6.12 -9.69 -16.58
N ILE A 220 5.66 -9.01 -15.53
CA ILE A 220 5.55 -7.54 -15.46
C ILE A 220 6.88 -6.94 -15.01
#